data_AF-A0A7S2CE84-F1
#
_entry.id   AF-A0A7S2CE84-F1
#
_cell.length_a   1.000
_cell.length_b   1.000
_cell.length_c   1.000
_cell.angle_alpha   90.00
_cell.angle_beta   90.00
_cell.angle_gamma   90.00
#
_symmetry.space_group_name_H-M   'P 1'
#
loop_
_entity.id
_entity.type
_entity.pdbx_description
1 polymer ?
#
loop_
_entity_poly.entity_id
_entity_poly.type
_entity_poly.pdbx_seq_one_letter_code
_entity_poly.pdbx_strand_id
1 'polypeptide(L)'
;GCTFRLCPPANDRWHPWPFFRRLYDAAVSLGAEYVIMLEPDNTIHGPIKRPPKHDAGGLYVRDRSFGLGDYVEKLASKRKPGFKWTRLSMQAGLAGGAYFRTEAILDSFSDEGMMEIDWNFVAEKASKEIFSSD
;
A
#
# COMPACT_ATOMS: atom_id res chain seq x y z
N GLY A 1 9.76 23.86 -8.05
CA GLY A 1 8.66 24.35 -7.19
C GLY A 1 7.90 23.15 -6.65
N CYS A 2 7.30 23.26 -5.47
CA CYS A 2 6.42 22.21 -4.94
C CYS A 2 5.00 22.43 -5.47
N THR A 3 4.34 21.34 -5.91
CA THR A 3 2.95 21.37 -6.35
C THR A 3 2.08 20.82 -5.23
N PHE A 4 1.05 21.56 -4.84
CA PHE A 4 0.08 21.14 -3.83
C PHE A 4 -1.29 21.01 -4.48
N ARG A 5 -1.96 19.89 -4.26
CA ARG A 5 -3.34 19.65 -4.69
C ARG A 5 -4.13 19.18 -3.48
N LEU A 6 -5.09 20.00 -3.06
CA LEU A 6 -6.03 19.62 -2.01
C LEU A 6 -7.06 18.65 -2.59
N CYS A 7 -7.27 17.52 -1.91
CA CYS A 7 -8.35 16.59 -2.20
C CYS A 7 -9.48 16.78 -1.17
N PRO A 8 -10.75 16.77 -1.59
CA PRO A 8 -11.88 16.85 -0.65
C PRO A 8 -11.84 15.65 0.30
N PRO A 9 -12.32 15.79 1.56
CA PRO A 9 -12.41 14.68 2.51
C PRO A 9 -13.16 13.49 1.93
N ALA A 10 -12.73 12.27 2.27
CA ALA A 10 -13.37 11.02 1.86
C ALA A 10 -13.82 10.27 3.10
N ASN A 11 -14.95 9.59 3.00
CA ASN A 11 -15.47 8.78 4.10
C ASN A 11 -14.89 7.36 4.02
N ASP A 12 -13.64 7.21 4.45
CA ASP A 12 -12.88 5.94 4.35
C ASP A 12 -13.22 4.94 5.48
N ARG A 13 -14.25 5.22 6.30
CA ARG A 13 -14.52 4.50 7.56
C ARG A 13 -14.77 3.00 7.37
N TRP A 14 -15.37 2.61 6.24
CA TRP A 14 -15.83 1.24 5.98
C TRP A 14 -15.25 0.62 4.71
N HIS A 15 -14.65 1.44 3.83
CA HIS A 15 -14.11 0.98 2.56
C HIS A 15 -12.82 1.75 2.26
N PRO A 16 -11.66 1.08 2.12
CA PRO A 16 -10.38 1.77 1.90
C PRO A 16 -10.19 2.25 0.46
N TRP A 17 -11.13 1.94 -0.43
CA TRP A 17 -11.08 2.35 -1.85
C TRP A 17 -10.78 3.83 -2.09
N PRO A 18 -11.45 4.80 -1.44
CA PRO A 18 -11.18 6.20 -1.75
C PRO A 18 -9.74 6.60 -1.36
N PHE A 19 -9.15 5.98 -0.34
CA PHE A 19 -7.73 6.13 -0.04
C PHE A 19 -6.84 5.60 -1.17
N PHE A 20 -7.05 4.37 -1.63
CA PHE A 20 -6.27 3.79 -2.74
C PHE A 20 -6.43 4.57 -4.05
N ARG A 21 -7.65 5.05 -4.33
CA ARG A 21 -7.93 5.87 -5.50
C ARG A 21 -7.17 7.20 -5.48
N ARG A 22 -7.06 7.84 -4.32
CA ARG A 22 -6.24 9.06 -4.19
C ARG A 22 -4.77 8.80 -4.46
N LEU A 23 -4.25 7.66 -4.03
CA LEU A 23 -2.86 7.29 -4.31
C LEU A 23 -2.66 7.00 -5.80
N TYR A 24 -3.63 6.35 -6.46
CA TYR A 24 -3.66 6.18 -7.91
C TYR A 24 -3.64 7.53 -8.65
N ASP A 25 -4.58 8.44 -8.32
CA ASP A 25 -4.68 9.74 -8.97
C ASP A 25 -3.43 10.60 -8.73
N ALA A 26 -2.82 10.50 -7.55
CA ALA A 26 -1.54 11.13 -7.25
C ALA A 26 -0.41 10.58 -8.12
N ALA A 27 -0.34 9.25 -8.31
CA ALA A 27 0.65 8.61 -9.15
C ALA A 27 0.53 9.05 -10.62
N VAL A 28 -0.70 9.08 -11.15
CA VAL A 28 -0.98 9.62 -12.50
C VAL A 28 -0.53 11.07 -12.62
N SER A 29 -0.87 11.91 -11.63
CA SER A 29 -0.56 13.33 -11.68
C SER A 29 0.92 13.65 -11.52
N LEU A 30 1.66 12.87 -10.75
CA LEU A 30 3.08 13.09 -10.50
C LEU A 30 3.94 12.66 -11.69
N GLY A 31 3.53 11.60 -12.41
CA GLY A 31 4.30 11.06 -13.54
C GLY A 31 5.73 10.65 -13.18
N ALA A 32 5.99 10.38 -11.89
CA ALA A 32 7.30 10.00 -11.38
C ALA A 32 7.51 8.49 -11.52
N GLU A 33 8.75 8.01 -11.45
CA GLU A 33 9.06 6.57 -11.39
C GLU A 33 8.59 5.95 -10.06
N TYR A 34 8.70 6.71 -8.98
CA TYR A 34 8.33 6.32 -7.62
C TYR A 34 7.44 7.37 -6.97
N VAL A 35 6.45 6.90 -6.21
CA VAL A 35 5.56 7.71 -5.38
C VAL A 35 5.80 7.36 -3.93
N ILE A 36 5.91 8.39 -3.09
CA ILE A 36 6.07 8.25 -1.64
C ILE A 36 4.74 8.58 -0.98
N MET A 37 4.16 7.61 -0.29
CA MET A 37 3.04 7.77 0.62
C MET A 37 3.62 8.03 2.02
N LEU A 38 3.16 9.10 2.66
CA LEU A 38 3.55 9.47 4.01
C LEU A 38 2.30 9.52 4.89
N GLU A 39 2.40 8.99 6.10
CA GLU A 39 1.41 9.20 7.15
C GLU A 39 1.43 10.68 7.60
N PRO A 40 0.32 11.18 8.18
CA PRO A 40 0.14 12.62 8.44
C PRO A 40 1.18 13.26 9.37
N ASP A 41 1.87 12.45 10.16
CA ASP A 41 2.85 12.83 11.17
C ASP A 41 4.31 12.74 10.70
N ASN A 42 4.54 12.32 9.45
CA ASN A 42 5.89 12.22 8.90
C ASN A 42 6.48 13.59 8.53
N THR A 43 7.72 13.82 8.96
CA THR A 43 8.53 14.98 8.56
C THR A 43 9.65 14.57 7.60
N ILE A 44 9.81 15.30 6.50
CA ILE A 44 10.87 15.05 5.50
C ILE A 44 12.13 15.83 5.91
N HIS A 45 13.23 15.11 6.15
CA HIS A 45 14.52 15.70 6.50
C HIS A 45 15.54 15.55 5.35
N GLY A 46 15.51 16.50 4.42
CA GLY A 46 16.49 16.62 3.33
C GLY A 46 16.16 15.77 2.09
N PRO A 47 17.02 15.85 1.05
CA PRO A 47 16.78 15.19 -0.22
C PRO A 47 17.11 13.70 -0.18
N ILE A 48 16.44 12.92 -1.03
CA ILE A 48 16.77 11.52 -1.29
C ILE A 48 18.15 11.46 -1.95
N LYS A 49 19.10 10.77 -1.31
CA LYS A 49 20.47 10.61 -1.82
C LYS A 49 20.72 9.28 -2.53
N ARG A 50 19.78 8.34 -2.41
CA ARG A 50 19.91 6.97 -2.94
C ARG A 50 18.64 6.63 -3.68
N PRO A 51 18.70 6.36 -4.99
CA PRO A 51 17.52 5.94 -5.72
C PRO A 51 17.06 4.56 -5.20
N PRO A 52 15.76 4.36 -4.98
CA PRO A 52 15.23 3.06 -4.65
C PRO A 52 15.42 2.08 -5.80
N LYS A 53 15.58 0.79 -5.49
CA LYS A 53 15.70 -0.30 -6.49
C LYS A 53 14.48 -1.21 -6.53
N HIS A 54 13.75 -1.27 -5.42
CA HIS A 54 12.58 -2.12 -5.19
C HIS A 54 11.50 -1.27 -4.52
N ASP A 55 10.28 -1.75 -4.43
CA ASP A 55 9.29 -1.13 -3.53
C ASP A 55 9.71 -1.36 -2.09
N ALA A 56 9.55 -0.36 -1.22
CA ALA A 56 9.67 -0.59 0.21
C ALA A 56 8.75 0.32 1.00
N GLY A 57 8.08 -0.28 1.97
CA GLY A 57 7.14 0.41 2.84
C GLY A 57 7.15 -0.10 4.25
N GLY A 58 8.24 -0.78 4.66
CA GLY A 58 8.26 -1.35 5.98
C GLY A 58 9.63 -1.64 6.56
N LEU A 59 9.64 -1.76 7.88
CA LEU A 59 10.73 -2.23 8.70
C LEU A 59 10.61 -3.74 8.88
N TYR A 60 11.74 -4.40 9.08
CA TYR A 60 11.76 -5.79 9.48
C TYR A 60 11.24 -5.91 10.92
N VAL A 61 10.09 -6.55 11.08
CA VAL A 61 9.47 -6.84 12.37
C VAL A 61 9.51 -8.34 12.59
N ARG A 62 10.35 -8.75 13.54
CA ARG A 62 10.57 -10.15 13.86
C ARG A 62 9.24 -10.79 14.30
N ASP A 63 9.00 -12.00 13.79
CA ASP A 63 7.85 -12.85 14.15
C ASP A 63 6.47 -12.24 13.83
N ARG A 64 6.42 -11.17 13.02
CA ARG A 64 5.20 -10.68 12.38
C ARG A 64 4.76 -11.61 11.24
N SER A 65 3.45 -11.70 11.06
CA SER A 65 2.80 -12.28 9.88
C SER A 65 1.63 -11.39 9.44
N PHE A 66 1.28 -11.45 8.16
CA PHE A 66 0.08 -10.78 7.66
C PHE A 66 -1.15 -11.66 7.84
N GLY A 67 -2.25 -11.06 8.27
CA GLY A 67 -3.57 -11.69 8.18
C GLY A 67 -3.95 -11.92 6.73
N LEU A 68 -4.83 -12.92 6.50
CA LEU A 68 -5.33 -13.28 5.17
C LEU A 68 -4.24 -13.65 4.13
N GLY A 69 -3.08 -14.15 4.59
CA GLY A 69 -1.95 -14.53 3.71
C GLY A 69 -2.37 -15.41 2.52
N ASP A 70 -3.09 -16.51 2.78
CA ASP A 70 -3.57 -17.45 1.75
C ASP A 70 -4.51 -16.79 0.73
N TYR A 71 -5.36 -15.86 1.18
CA TYR A 71 -6.25 -15.12 0.31
C TYR A 71 -5.45 -14.23 -0.66
N VAL A 72 -4.44 -13.52 -0.13
CA VAL A 72 -3.57 -12.69 -0.95
C VAL A 72 -2.73 -13.55 -1.91
N GLU A 73 -2.23 -14.71 -1.47
CA GLU A 73 -1.54 -15.65 -2.38
C GLU A 73 -2.42 -16.13 -3.51
N LYS A 74 -3.70 -16.41 -3.24
CA LYS A 74 -4.68 -16.82 -4.27
C LYS A 74 -4.90 -15.71 -5.29
N LEU A 75 -5.05 -14.47 -4.85
CA LEU A 75 -5.15 -13.30 -5.74
C LEU A 75 -3.87 -13.12 -6.57
N ALA A 76 -2.72 -13.11 -5.91
CA ALA A 76 -1.42 -12.95 -6.57
C ALA A 76 -1.13 -14.08 -7.56
N SER A 77 -1.58 -15.31 -7.27
CA SER A 77 -1.41 -16.47 -8.14
C SER A 77 -2.11 -16.34 -9.49
N LYS A 78 -3.14 -15.49 -9.61
CA LYS A 78 -3.77 -15.18 -10.90
C LYS A 78 -2.81 -14.47 -11.86
N ARG A 79 -1.91 -13.65 -11.32
CA ARG A 79 -0.94 -12.84 -12.08
C ARG A 79 0.42 -13.53 -12.17
N LYS A 80 0.86 -14.15 -11.07
CA LYS A 80 2.11 -14.89 -10.98
C LYS A 80 1.82 -16.30 -10.47
N PRO A 81 1.60 -17.28 -11.39
CA PRO A 81 1.34 -18.66 -11.01
C PRO A 81 2.39 -19.18 -10.03
N GLY A 82 1.94 -19.76 -8.92
CA GLY A 82 2.82 -20.27 -7.86
C GLY A 82 3.38 -19.19 -6.93
N PHE A 83 2.83 -17.97 -6.93
CA PHE A 83 3.19 -16.96 -5.93
C PHE A 83 2.97 -17.52 -4.52
N LYS A 84 4.00 -17.40 -3.68
CA LYS A 84 3.99 -17.75 -2.27
C LYS A 84 4.71 -16.67 -1.47
N TRP A 85 4.15 -16.32 -0.33
CA TRP A 85 4.82 -15.47 0.62
C TRP A 85 6.06 -16.18 1.16
N THR A 86 7.17 -15.46 1.23
CA THR A 86 8.29 -15.92 2.05
C THR A 86 8.07 -15.47 3.49
N ARG A 87 8.62 -16.22 4.45
CA ARG A 87 8.62 -15.79 5.86
C ARG A 87 9.19 -14.37 6.02
N LEU A 88 10.26 -14.05 5.28
CA LEU A 88 10.87 -12.72 5.30
C LEU A 88 9.91 -11.63 4.79
N SER A 89 9.18 -11.89 3.71
CA SER A 89 8.19 -10.95 3.16
C SER A 89 7.04 -10.68 4.12
N MET A 90 6.62 -11.67 4.91
CA MET A 90 5.55 -11.51 5.90
C MET A 90 6.01 -10.78 7.18
N GLN A 91 7.32 -10.62 7.36
CA GLN A 91 7.92 -9.91 8.49
C GLN A 91 8.16 -8.43 8.20
N ALA A 92 7.51 -7.86 7.18
CA ALA A 92 7.51 -6.43 6.95
C ALA A 92 6.40 -5.75 7.79
N GLY A 93 6.72 -4.66 8.47
CA GLY A 93 5.75 -3.80 9.15
C GLY A 93 5.82 -2.37 8.66
N LEU A 94 4.67 -1.68 8.55
CA LEU A 94 4.62 -0.29 8.07
C LEU A 94 5.46 0.65 8.95
N ALA A 95 6.04 1.67 8.32
CA ALA A 95 7.05 2.55 8.93
C ALA A 95 6.69 4.04 8.83
N GLY A 96 5.43 4.41 9.02
CA GLY A 96 4.94 5.78 8.83
C GLY A 96 4.91 6.24 7.37
N GLY A 97 5.42 5.43 6.44
CA GLY A 97 5.47 5.79 5.04
C GLY A 97 6.00 4.65 4.19
N ALA A 98 5.76 4.77 2.89
CA ALA A 98 6.16 3.79 1.91
C ALA A 98 6.46 4.46 0.57
N TYR A 99 7.39 3.89 -0.18
CA TYR A 99 7.62 4.27 -1.55
C TYR A 99 7.35 3.08 -2.47
N PHE A 100 6.60 3.36 -3.54
CA PHE A 100 6.16 2.37 -4.51
C PHE A 100 6.55 2.83 -5.90
N ARG A 101 6.92 1.90 -6.76
CA ARG A 101 6.97 2.11 -8.20
C ARG A 101 5.58 2.54 -8.65
N THR A 102 5.54 3.56 -9.49
CA THR A 102 4.28 4.08 -10.05
C THR A 102 3.51 2.98 -10.77
N GLU A 103 4.20 2.10 -11.51
CA GLU A 103 3.55 0.97 -12.20
C GLU A 103 2.81 0.04 -11.22
N ALA A 104 3.36 -0.22 -10.04
CA ALA A 104 2.73 -1.08 -9.05
C ALA A 104 1.45 -0.44 -8.48
N ILE A 105 1.46 0.88 -8.25
CA ILE A 105 0.27 1.65 -7.85
C ILE A 105 -0.80 1.61 -8.93
N LEU A 106 -0.43 1.94 -10.18
CA LEU A 106 -1.39 2.03 -11.27
C LEU A 106 -2.01 0.68 -11.60
N ASP A 107 -1.24 -0.40 -11.48
CA ASP A 107 -1.75 -1.75 -11.66
C ASP A 107 -2.66 -2.18 -10.50
N SER A 108 -2.18 -2.04 -9.25
CA SER A 108 -2.87 -2.58 -8.07
C SER A 108 -4.10 -1.78 -7.66
N PHE A 109 -4.06 -0.45 -7.80
CA PHE A 109 -5.12 0.46 -7.36
C PHE A 109 -5.98 1.00 -8.51
N SER A 110 -5.93 0.33 -9.67
CA SER A 110 -6.93 0.51 -10.73
C SER A 110 -8.33 0.12 -10.24
N ASP A 111 -9.37 0.66 -10.90
CA ASP A 111 -10.75 0.31 -10.61
C ASP A 111 -10.95 -1.21 -10.78
N GLU A 112 -10.38 -1.78 -11.86
CA GLU A 112 -10.42 -3.21 -12.15
C GLU A 112 -9.71 -4.04 -11.07
N GLY A 113 -8.48 -3.67 -10.70
CA GLY A 113 -7.70 -4.38 -9.68
C GLY A 113 -8.40 -4.39 -8.32
N MET A 114 -9.08 -3.30 -7.98
CA MET A 114 -9.78 -3.15 -6.71
C MET A 114 -11.16 -3.81 -6.68
N MET A 115 -11.80 -3.98 -7.84
CA MET A 115 -13.01 -4.79 -8.00
C MET A 115 -12.75 -6.29 -7.88
N GLU A 116 -11.52 -6.77 -8.08
CA GLU A 116 -11.17 -8.18 -7.87
C GLU A 116 -11.13 -8.59 -6.39
N ILE A 117 -11.02 -7.62 -5.49
CA ILE A 117 -10.98 -7.86 -4.05
C ILE A 117 -12.41 -8.10 -3.54
N ASP A 118 -12.58 -9.21 -2.84
CA ASP A 118 -13.81 -9.55 -2.13
C ASP A 118 -13.82 -8.81 -0.79
N TRP A 119 -14.27 -7.57 -0.83
CA TRP A 119 -14.33 -6.68 0.34
C TRP A 119 -15.24 -7.22 1.45
N ASN A 120 -16.27 -8.01 1.11
CA ASN A 120 -17.14 -8.63 2.11
C ASN A 120 -16.40 -9.74 2.85
N PHE A 121 -15.69 -10.61 2.13
CA PHE A 121 -14.83 -11.62 2.75
C PHE A 121 -13.76 -10.98 3.63
N VAL A 122 -13.09 -9.92 3.14
CA VAL A 122 -12.09 -9.20 3.93
C VAL A 122 -12.71 -8.60 5.19
N ALA A 123 -13.87 -7.97 5.10
CA ALA A 123 -14.55 -7.40 6.27
C ALA A 123 -14.99 -8.46 7.29
N GLU A 124 -15.38 -9.65 6.84
CA GLU A 124 -15.79 -10.75 7.73
C GLU A 124 -14.58 -11.46 8.39
N LYS A 125 -13.49 -11.65 7.63
CA LYS A 125 -12.35 -12.48 8.06
C LYS A 125 -11.17 -11.69 8.60
N ALA A 126 -11.00 -10.43 8.23
CA ALA A 126 -10.03 -9.56 8.86
C ALA A 126 -10.67 -8.88 10.07
N SER A 127 -10.11 -9.12 11.26
CA SER A 127 -10.34 -8.22 12.37
C SER A 127 -9.55 -6.93 12.11
N LYS A 128 -10.22 -5.78 12.22
CA LYS A 128 -9.51 -4.51 12.39
C LYS A 128 -9.00 -4.48 13.84
N GLU A 129 -7.97 -5.27 14.15
CA GLU A 129 -7.21 -5.01 15.37
C GLU A 129 -6.45 -3.71 15.11
N ILE A 130 -7.05 -2.61 15.58
CA ILE A 130 -6.41 -1.30 15.56
C ILE A 130 -5.26 -1.37 16.56
N PHE A 131 -4.11 -1.83 16.09
CA PHE A 131 -2.85 -1.50 16.72
C PHE A 131 -2.47 -0.13 16.19
N SER A 132 -2.77 0.94 16.93
CA SER A 132 -2.18 2.23 16.64
C SER A 132 -0.66 2.10 16.77
N SER A 133 0.08 2.65 15.81
CA SER A 133 1.53 2.74 15.86
C SER A 133 1.99 3.92 16.73
N ASP A 134 1.34 4.11 17.88
CA ASP A 134 1.85 4.98 18.95
C ASP A 134 2.91 4.23 19.77
#